data_AF-A0A2E8GM29-F1
#
_entry.id   AF-A0A2E8GM29-F1
#
_cell.length_a   1.000
_cell.length_b   1.000
_cell.length_c   1.000
_cell.angle_alpha   90.00
_cell.angle_beta   90.00
_cell.angle_gamma   90.00
#
_symmetry.space_group_name_H-M   'P 1'
#
loop_
_entity.id
_entity.type
_entity.pdbx_description
1 polymer ?
#
loop_
_entity_poly.entity_id
_entity_poly.type
_entity_poly.pdbx_seq_one_letter_code
_entity_poly.pdbx_strand_id
1 'polypeptide(L)'
;MLRPILVTFLFMLPGILLAGGEPASATPFPTPLNAYGDADFIQQGKGIGDILSHRMSVDPFNLVGSLIFLCAILHTFVAGPLLAKAEHLHHEHESVMQQQGASYEEIERTTPMKVHLLHFLGEVEAIFGIWVIALAAAVIGFYDWGTFKHYMAHTVIYIEPVFLVVIMTLASTKPVLKLSEKILGVVAGLGGHSPAAWWLSILTIAPMLGSFITEPAAMTISALLLSHQFYDLKPTPRLAYATIGLLFVNISVGGTVTHFAAPPVLMVAESWGWTLGFMATHFGWKALLGIVISNVIYYLVFRKDLAALKPQEGSSDGDEEGTPVWITLVHLLFMAWTVLNAHEPPLFIGGFLMFLGFAVITQRYQGESSLKAAVLVGFFLAGLV
;
A
#
# COMPACT_ATOMS: atom_id res chain seq x y z
N MET A 1 -13.42 -30.40 18.28
CA MET A 1 -12.68 -30.87 17.08
C MET A 1 -11.49 -29.99 16.68
N LEU A 2 -11.14 -28.91 17.42
CA LEU A 2 -9.93 -28.10 17.15
C LEU A 2 -8.62 -28.65 17.77
N ARG A 3 -8.70 -29.53 18.76
CA ARG A 3 -7.53 -30.08 19.48
C ARG A 3 -6.63 -31.05 18.69
N PRO A 4 -7.12 -31.89 17.75
CA PRO A 4 -6.24 -32.76 16.98
C PRO A 4 -5.46 -32.02 15.87
N ILE A 5 -6.03 -30.95 15.29
CA ILE A 5 -5.40 -30.18 14.20
C ILE A 5 -4.14 -29.43 14.68
N LEU A 6 -4.18 -28.90 15.91
CA LEU A 6 -3.04 -28.20 16.52
C LEU A 6 -1.89 -29.15 16.89
N VAL A 7 -2.20 -30.41 17.22
CA VAL A 7 -1.19 -31.43 17.59
C VAL A 7 -0.50 -31.99 16.34
N THR A 8 -1.20 -32.11 15.21
CA THR A 8 -0.58 -32.53 13.94
C THR A 8 0.44 -31.49 13.43
N PHE A 9 0.20 -30.20 13.67
CA PHE A 9 1.11 -29.11 13.26
C PHE A 9 2.45 -29.12 14.02
N LEU A 10 2.47 -29.60 15.27
CA LEU A 10 3.68 -29.60 16.11
C LEU A 10 4.63 -30.78 15.83
N PHE A 11 4.13 -31.87 15.22
CA PHE A 11 4.91 -33.09 14.97
C PHE A 11 5.59 -33.16 13.60
N MET A 12 5.30 -32.23 12.68
CA MET A 12 5.89 -32.20 11.32
C MET A 12 7.23 -31.44 11.23
N LEU A 13 7.72 -30.85 12.32
CA LEU A 13 8.90 -29.98 12.34
C LEU A 13 10.28 -30.65 12.12
N PRO A 14 10.53 -31.96 12.35
CA PRO A 14 11.88 -32.51 12.15
C PRO A 14 12.18 -33.09 10.75
N GLY A 15 11.21 -33.18 9.83
CA GLY A 15 11.37 -33.93 8.57
C GLY A 15 11.86 -33.15 7.34
N ILE A 16 11.94 -31.81 7.42
CA ILE A 16 11.93 -30.95 6.22
C ILE A 16 13.35 -30.70 5.61
N LEU A 17 14.43 -31.21 6.21
CA LEU A 17 15.79 -30.88 5.75
C LEU A 17 16.38 -31.78 4.65
N LEU A 18 15.69 -32.83 4.19
CA LEU A 18 16.25 -33.77 3.21
C LEU A 18 15.19 -34.29 2.22
N ALA A 19 14.77 -33.46 1.26
CA ALA A 19 14.10 -33.96 0.06
C ALA A 19 14.32 -33.01 -1.12
N GLY A 20 15.52 -33.06 -1.70
CA GLY A 20 15.72 -32.69 -3.10
C GLY A 20 15.22 -33.85 -3.96
N GLY A 21 13.95 -33.82 -4.36
CA GLY A 21 13.35 -34.78 -5.28
C GLY A 21 12.87 -34.10 -6.56
N GLU A 22 13.11 -34.75 -7.70
CA GLU A 22 12.63 -34.38 -9.03
C GLU A 22 11.10 -34.17 -9.08
N PRO A 23 10.58 -33.37 -10.04
CA PRO A 23 9.18 -32.97 -10.04
C PRO A 23 8.30 -34.18 -10.39
N ALA A 24 7.64 -34.75 -9.38
CA ALA A 24 6.42 -35.50 -9.61
C ALA A 24 5.47 -34.57 -10.38
N SER A 25 4.86 -35.08 -11.46
CA SER A 25 3.90 -34.35 -12.29
C SER A 25 2.86 -33.65 -11.41
N ALA A 26 3.08 -32.35 -11.17
CA ALA A 26 2.37 -31.61 -10.15
C ALA A 26 0.91 -31.47 -10.57
N THR A 27 0.00 -31.98 -9.73
CA THR A 27 -1.40 -31.58 -9.81
C THR A 27 -1.46 -30.04 -9.78
N PRO A 28 -2.21 -29.40 -10.70
CA PRO A 28 -2.23 -27.95 -10.78
C PRO A 28 -2.71 -27.36 -9.45
N PHE A 29 -1.88 -26.50 -8.87
CA PHE A 29 -2.17 -25.79 -7.63
C PHE A 29 -2.20 -24.27 -7.88
N PRO A 30 -3.27 -23.57 -7.45
CA PRO A 30 -4.48 -24.11 -6.83
C PRO A 30 -5.32 -24.94 -7.81
N THR A 31 -6.16 -25.83 -7.29
CA THR A 31 -7.07 -26.66 -8.08
C THR A 31 -7.97 -25.75 -8.95
N PRO A 32 -7.94 -25.89 -10.29
CA PRO A 32 -8.70 -25.02 -11.20
C PRO A 32 -10.22 -25.09 -10.98
N LEU A 33 -10.93 -23.97 -11.17
CA LEU A 33 -12.38 -23.90 -10.91
C LEU A 33 -13.21 -24.91 -11.72
N ASN A 34 -12.81 -25.19 -12.97
CA ASN A 34 -13.49 -26.17 -13.81
C ASN A 34 -13.32 -27.63 -13.34
N ALA A 35 -12.33 -27.91 -12.49
CA ALA A 35 -12.10 -29.25 -11.97
C ALA A 35 -13.10 -29.66 -10.88
N TYR A 36 -13.84 -28.72 -10.29
CA TYR A 36 -14.81 -29.00 -9.23
C TYR A 36 -16.17 -29.49 -9.73
N GLY A 37 -16.48 -29.32 -11.02
CA GLY A 37 -17.77 -29.73 -11.57
C GLY A 37 -18.97 -28.93 -11.07
N ASP A 38 -18.78 -27.65 -10.71
CA ASP A 38 -19.85 -26.82 -10.12
C ASP A 38 -21.08 -26.64 -11.04
N ALA A 39 -20.91 -26.81 -12.35
CA ALA A 39 -21.99 -26.68 -13.33
C ALA A 39 -23.17 -27.61 -13.02
N ASP A 40 -22.92 -28.81 -12.52
CA ASP A 40 -23.97 -29.77 -12.17
C ASP A 40 -24.77 -29.31 -10.95
N PHE A 41 -24.12 -28.66 -9.99
CA PHE A 41 -24.77 -28.10 -8.80
C PHE A 41 -25.65 -26.90 -9.16
N ILE A 42 -25.15 -26.03 -10.04
CA ILE A 42 -25.90 -24.87 -10.54
C ILE A 42 -27.12 -25.34 -11.34
N GLN A 43 -26.97 -26.33 -12.23
CA GLN A 43 -28.08 -26.91 -12.99
C GLN A 43 -29.13 -27.58 -12.10
N GLN A 44 -28.73 -28.15 -10.97
CA GLN A 44 -29.62 -28.73 -9.95
C GLN A 44 -30.27 -27.67 -9.03
N GLY A 45 -29.99 -26.38 -9.23
CA GLY A 45 -30.53 -25.29 -8.39
C GLY A 45 -29.98 -25.27 -6.96
N LYS A 46 -28.83 -25.91 -6.72
CA LYS A 46 -28.19 -25.94 -5.39
C LYS A 46 -27.58 -24.59 -5.04
N GLY A 47 -27.56 -24.29 -3.74
CA GLY A 47 -27.07 -23.01 -3.24
C GLY A 47 -25.55 -22.93 -3.20
N ILE A 48 -25.02 -21.72 -2.97
CA ILE A 48 -23.57 -21.47 -2.81
C ILE A 48 -22.98 -22.34 -1.67
N GLY A 49 -23.74 -22.57 -0.59
CA GLY A 49 -23.30 -23.41 0.52
C GLY A 49 -23.02 -24.86 0.12
N ASP A 50 -23.84 -25.45 -0.76
CA ASP A 50 -23.65 -26.81 -1.25
C ASP A 50 -22.41 -26.91 -2.14
N ILE A 51 -22.20 -25.90 -2.99
CA ILE A 51 -21.00 -25.79 -3.85
C ILE A 51 -19.74 -25.70 -2.98
N LEU A 52 -19.74 -24.82 -1.97
CA LEU A 52 -18.58 -24.69 -1.07
C LEU A 52 -18.31 -25.97 -0.29
N SER A 53 -19.35 -26.61 0.24
CA SER A 53 -19.24 -27.90 0.95
C SER A 53 -18.64 -29.00 0.04
N HIS A 54 -19.07 -29.04 -1.22
CA HIS A 54 -18.51 -29.94 -2.24
C HIS A 54 -17.04 -29.63 -2.53
N ARG A 55 -16.69 -28.37 -2.79
CA ARG A 55 -15.28 -27.98 -3.04
C ARG A 55 -14.37 -28.27 -1.85
N MET A 56 -14.87 -28.16 -0.63
CA MET A 56 -14.15 -28.53 0.60
C MET A 56 -13.95 -30.05 0.75
N SER A 57 -14.85 -30.87 0.22
CA SER A 57 -14.71 -32.33 0.25
C SER A 57 -13.75 -32.82 -0.83
N VAL A 58 -13.71 -32.15 -1.99
CA VAL A 58 -12.79 -32.42 -3.09
C VAL A 58 -11.37 -31.97 -2.74
N ASP A 59 -11.22 -30.75 -2.24
CA ASP A 59 -9.92 -30.18 -1.86
C ASP A 59 -10.02 -29.49 -0.49
N PRO A 60 -9.69 -30.21 0.60
CA PRO A 60 -9.77 -29.67 1.96
C PRO A 60 -8.82 -28.50 2.21
N PHE A 61 -7.79 -28.31 1.38
CA PHE A 61 -6.88 -27.17 1.47
C PHE A 61 -7.63 -25.85 1.34
N ASN A 62 -8.68 -25.78 0.51
CA ASN A 62 -9.48 -24.57 0.34
C ASN A 62 -10.02 -24.01 1.65
N LEU A 63 -10.48 -24.90 2.56
CA LEU A 63 -10.96 -24.48 3.87
C LEU A 63 -9.80 -23.90 4.70
N VAL A 64 -8.66 -24.59 4.72
CA VAL A 64 -7.49 -24.17 5.49
C VAL A 64 -6.95 -22.84 4.98
N GLY A 65 -6.78 -22.68 3.67
CA GLY A 65 -6.38 -21.42 3.03
C GLY A 65 -7.37 -20.29 3.32
N SER A 66 -8.68 -20.55 3.24
CA SER A 66 -9.71 -19.56 3.58
C SER A 66 -9.67 -19.14 5.05
N LEU A 67 -9.42 -20.08 5.97
CA LEU A 67 -9.28 -19.78 7.40
C LEU A 67 -8.00 -19.00 7.70
N ILE A 68 -6.87 -19.33 7.04
CA ILE A 68 -5.63 -18.58 7.13
C ILE A 68 -5.86 -17.12 6.68
N PHE A 69 -6.51 -16.94 5.53
CA PHE A 69 -6.84 -15.63 5.00
C PHE A 69 -7.80 -14.85 5.91
N LEU A 70 -8.83 -15.52 6.46
CA LEU A 70 -9.73 -14.91 7.43
C LEU A 70 -8.98 -14.47 8.70
N CYS A 71 -8.08 -15.30 9.21
CA CYS A 71 -7.25 -14.93 10.36
C CYS A 71 -6.31 -13.76 10.04
N ALA A 72 -5.79 -13.65 8.81
CA ALA A 72 -5.04 -12.48 8.36
C ALA A 72 -5.90 -11.20 8.40
N ILE A 73 -7.12 -11.26 7.87
CA ILE A 73 -8.08 -10.16 7.95
C ILE A 73 -8.36 -9.78 9.40
N LEU A 74 -8.66 -10.76 10.27
CA LEU A 74 -8.92 -10.50 11.69
C LEU A 74 -7.70 -9.91 12.40
N HIS A 75 -6.48 -10.31 12.01
CA HIS A 75 -5.24 -9.75 12.54
C HIS A 75 -5.10 -8.26 12.23
N THR A 76 -5.54 -7.78 11.05
CA THR A 76 -5.47 -6.34 10.70
C THR A 76 -6.28 -5.47 11.67
N PHE A 77 -7.41 -5.94 12.17
CA PHE A 77 -8.19 -5.21 13.18
C PHE A 77 -7.55 -5.20 14.58
N VAL A 78 -6.63 -6.11 14.86
CA VAL A 78 -5.92 -6.22 16.15
C VAL A 78 -4.56 -5.50 16.11
N ALA A 79 -4.10 -5.06 14.93
CA ALA A 79 -2.83 -4.39 14.71
C ALA A 79 -2.64 -3.14 15.58
N GLY A 80 -3.61 -2.23 15.58
CA GLY A 80 -3.56 -0.99 16.38
C GLY A 80 -3.39 -1.24 17.89
N PRO A 81 -4.21 -2.10 18.52
CA PRO A 81 -3.99 -2.51 19.90
C PRO A 81 -2.63 -3.14 20.19
N LEU A 82 -2.06 -3.94 19.27
CA LEU A 82 -0.74 -4.55 19.43
C LEU A 82 0.37 -3.49 19.40
N LEU A 83 0.29 -2.56 18.44
CA LEU A 83 1.22 -1.45 18.31
C LEU A 83 1.20 -0.55 19.55
N ALA A 84 0.00 -0.15 20.02
CA ALA A 84 -0.14 0.65 21.23
C ALA A 84 0.43 -0.05 22.47
N LYS A 85 0.30 -1.37 22.55
CA LYS A 85 0.92 -2.17 23.63
C LYS A 85 2.45 -2.23 23.50
N ALA A 86 2.97 -2.32 22.27
CA ALA A 86 4.41 -2.27 22.01
C ALA A 86 4.98 -0.92 22.45
N GLU A 87 4.35 0.18 22.06
CA GLU A 87 4.74 1.54 22.43
C GLU A 87 4.71 1.77 23.94
N HIS A 88 3.64 1.32 24.62
CA HIS A 88 3.55 1.42 26.08
C HIS A 88 4.72 0.68 26.77
N LEU A 89 5.01 -0.56 26.36
CA LEU A 89 6.10 -1.34 26.93
C LEU A 89 7.47 -0.75 26.60
N HIS A 90 7.62 -0.15 25.41
CA HIS A 90 8.83 0.54 25.01
C HIS A 90 9.07 1.77 25.88
N HIS A 91 8.07 2.64 26.04
CA HIS A 91 8.18 3.82 26.90
C HIS A 91 8.42 3.49 28.37
N GLU A 92 7.80 2.42 28.89
CA GLU A 92 8.07 1.94 30.25
C GLU A 92 9.55 1.55 30.39
N HIS A 93 10.07 0.75 29.46
CA HIS A 93 11.48 0.33 29.45
C HIS A 93 12.44 1.51 29.30
N GLU A 94 12.16 2.39 28.34
CA GLU A 94 12.91 3.62 28.09
C GLU A 94 12.97 4.49 29.35
N SER A 95 11.84 4.73 30.01
CA SER A 95 11.77 5.57 31.21
C SER A 95 12.61 5.02 32.38
N VAL A 96 12.60 3.70 32.58
CA VAL A 96 13.39 3.03 33.63
C VAL A 96 14.88 3.11 33.33
N MET A 97 15.27 2.87 32.08
CA MET A 97 16.68 2.91 31.67
C MET A 97 17.24 4.34 31.65
N GLN A 98 16.46 5.32 31.23
CA GLN A 98 16.84 6.74 31.32
C GLN A 98 17.07 7.18 32.76
N GLN A 99 16.23 6.73 33.71
CA GLN A 99 16.43 6.98 35.14
C GLN A 99 17.71 6.33 35.69
N GLN A 100 18.17 5.24 35.07
CA GLN A 100 19.43 4.57 35.39
C GLN A 100 20.64 5.22 34.70
N GLY A 101 20.44 6.29 33.93
CA GLY A 101 21.49 6.99 33.19
C GLY A 101 21.99 6.22 31.96
N ALA A 102 21.21 5.26 31.47
CA ALA A 102 21.55 4.51 30.26
C ALA A 102 21.56 5.44 29.04
N SER A 103 22.53 5.22 28.15
CA SER A 103 22.55 5.89 26.85
C SER A 103 21.42 5.39 25.94
N TYR A 104 21.05 6.16 24.92
CA TYR A 104 20.04 5.73 23.94
C TYR A 104 20.42 4.38 23.29
N GLU A 105 21.67 4.21 22.87
CA GLU A 105 22.13 2.94 22.27
C GLU A 105 21.96 1.74 23.22
N GLU A 106 22.13 1.96 24.52
CA GLU A 106 21.93 0.92 25.53
C GLU A 106 20.45 0.61 25.76
N ILE A 107 19.58 1.62 25.73
CA ILE A 107 18.11 1.45 25.79
C ILE A 107 17.63 0.60 24.62
N GLU A 108 18.10 0.92 23.40
CA GLU A 108 17.71 0.21 22.19
C GLU A 108 18.19 -1.24 22.24
N ARG A 109 19.46 -1.48 22.61
CA ARG A 109 20.02 -2.83 22.72
C ARG A 109 19.35 -3.69 23.79
N THR A 110 18.86 -3.07 24.87
CA THR A 110 18.22 -3.78 26.00
C THR A 110 16.70 -3.88 25.87
N THR A 111 16.12 -3.27 24.82
CA THR A 111 14.68 -3.32 24.59
C THR A 111 14.22 -4.79 24.48
N PRO A 112 13.22 -5.21 25.28
CA PRO A 112 12.82 -6.61 25.29
C PRO A 112 12.32 -7.10 23.93
N MET A 113 12.70 -8.31 23.52
CA MET A 113 12.24 -8.92 22.25
C MET A 113 10.72 -8.92 22.07
N LYS A 114 9.96 -9.04 23.17
CA LYS A 114 8.48 -8.93 23.16
C LYS A 114 7.98 -7.60 22.60
N VAL A 115 8.71 -6.50 22.79
CA VAL A 115 8.36 -5.17 22.27
C VAL A 115 8.50 -5.18 20.75
N HIS A 116 9.63 -5.65 20.24
CA HIS A 116 9.86 -5.76 18.80
C HIS A 116 8.86 -6.72 18.13
N LEU A 117 8.55 -7.85 18.78
CA LEU A 117 7.55 -8.79 18.26
C LEU A 117 6.15 -8.16 18.21
N LEU A 118 5.73 -7.47 19.29
CA LEU A 118 4.42 -6.79 19.31
C LEU A 118 4.35 -5.66 18.29
N HIS A 119 5.44 -4.92 18.10
CA HIS A 119 5.55 -3.88 17.08
C HIS A 119 5.40 -4.48 15.69
N PHE A 120 6.16 -5.53 15.38
CA PHE A 120 6.10 -6.21 14.08
C PHE A 120 4.72 -6.85 13.80
N LEU A 121 4.08 -7.45 14.81
CA LEU A 121 2.71 -7.94 14.69
C LEU A 121 1.66 -6.81 14.59
N GLY A 122 2.00 -5.61 15.06
CA GLY A 122 1.17 -4.41 15.00
C GLY A 122 1.32 -3.59 13.71
N GLU A 123 2.37 -3.83 12.92
CA GLU A 123 2.57 -3.20 11.61
C GLU A 123 1.58 -3.77 10.59
N VAL A 124 0.63 -2.96 10.16
CA VAL A 124 -0.43 -3.39 9.24
C VAL A 124 0.13 -3.89 7.90
N GLU A 125 1.26 -3.35 7.47
CA GLU A 125 1.96 -3.71 6.24
C GLU A 125 2.59 -5.12 6.31
N ALA A 126 2.95 -5.59 7.51
CA ALA A 126 3.60 -6.88 7.68
C ALA A 126 2.61 -8.05 7.77
N ILE A 127 1.34 -7.77 8.12
CA ILE A 127 0.36 -8.79 8.52
C ILE A 127 0.18 -9.88 7.48
N PHE A 128 -0.14 -9.54 6.23
CA PHE A 128 -0.35 -10.56 5.20
C PHE A 128 0.93 -11.36 4.92
N GLY A 129 2.09 -10.68 4.87
CA GLY A 129 3.37 -11.36 4.71
C GLY A 129 3.71 -12.32 5.85
N ILE A 130 3.32 -12.02 7.09
CA ILE A 130 3.42 -12.96 8.23
C ILE A 130 2.53 -14.18 7.98
N TRP A 131 1.31 -13.98 7.51
CA TRP A 131 0.37 -15.08 7.22
C TRP A 131 0.75 -15.92 5.99
N VAL A 132 1.60 -15.41 5.08
CA VAL A 132 2.23 -16.23 4.04
C VAL A 132 3.07 -17.36 4.65
N ILE A 133 3.66 -17.19 5.84
CA ILE A 133 4.39 -18.27 6.52
C ILE A 133 3.43 -19.40 6.91
N ALA A 134 2.23 -19.05 7.41
CA ALA A 134 1.20 -20.03 7.73
C ALA A 134 0.67 -20.71 6.46
N LEU A 135 0.48 -19.95 5.38
CA LEU A 135 0.11 -20.48 4.07
C LEU A 135 1.17 -21.45 3.53
N ALA A 136 2.45 -21.07 3.60
CA ALA A 136 3.56 -21.92 3.19
C ALA A 136 3.57 -23.23 3.98
N ALA A 137 3.43 -23.17 5.31
CA ALA A 137 3.34 -24.37 6.14
C ALA A 137 2.14 -25.25 5.76
N ALA A 138 0.99 -24.66 5.44
CA ALA A 138 -0.19 -25.40 4.99
C ALA A 138 0.03 -26.05 3.61
N VAL A 139 0.57 -25.32 2.62
CA VAL A 139 0.84 -25.88 1.28
C VAL A 139 1.87 -27.01 1.36
N ILE A 140 2.97 -26.80 2.10
CA ILE A 140 4.01 -27.81 2.28
C ILE A 140 3.46 -29.04 3.02
N GLY A 141 2.55 -28.84 3.98
CA GLY A 141 1.95 -29.93 4.76
C GLY A 141 0.89 -30.74 4.01
N PHE A 142 0.12 -30.11 3.11
CA PHE A 142 -0.89 -30.80 2.28
C PHE A 142 -0.31 -31.39 1.00
N TYR A 143 0.70 -30.72 0.44
CA TYR A 143 1.38 -31.09 -0.80
C TYR A 143 2.87 -31.29 -0.50
N ASP A 144 3.72 -30.34 -0.88
CA ASP A 144 5.17 -30.41 -0.75
C ASP A 144 5.85 -29.04 -1.02
N TRP A 145 7.16 -28.96 -0.78
CA TRP A 145 7.97 -27.75 -1.05
C TRP A 145 8.02 -27.37 -2.54
N GLY A 146 8.06 -28.35 -3.44
CA GLY A 146 8.04 -28.13 -4.89
C GLY A 146 6.75 -27.47 -5.35
N THR A 147 5.61 -27.93 -4.84
CA THR A 147 4.29 -27.29 -5.09
C THR A 147 4.27 -25.84 -4.60
N PHE A 148 4.70 -25.58 -3.36
CA PHE A 148 4.79 -24.22 -2.83
C PHE A 148 5.72 -23.33 -3.66
N LYS A 149 6.92 -23.82 -3.99
CA LYS A 149 7.89 -23.08 -4.81
C LYS A 149 7.34 -22.79 -6.20
N HIS A 150 6.68 -23.75 -6.84
CA HIS A 150 6.07 -23.54 -8.15
C HIS A 150 4.99 -22.47 -8.08
N TYR A 151 4.09 -22.56 -7.10
CA TYR A 151 3.05 -21.57 -6.87
C TYR A 151 3.62 -20.16 -6.73
N MET A 152 4.57 -19.98 -5.82
CA MET A 152 5.20 -18.69 -5.55
C MET A 152 5.99 -18.17 -6.76
N ALA A 153 6.78 -19.01 -7.43
CA ALA A 153 7.72 -18.54 -8.46
C ALA A 153 7.11 -18.43 -9.87
N HIS A 154 6.04 -19.16 -10.17
CA HIS A 154 5.51 -19.27 -11.54
C HIS A 154 4.00 -19.02 -11.65
N THR A 155 3.23 -19.13 -10.56
CA THR A 155 1.78 -18.92 -10.58
C THR A 155 1.39 -17.52 -10.09
N VAL A 156 1.99 -17.06 -9.00
CA VAL A 156 1.68 -15.75 -8.42
C VAL A 156 2.31 -14.61 -9.24
N ILE A 157 1.55 -13.53 -9.44
CA ILE A 157 1.97 -12.39 -10.25
C ILE A 157 2.29 -11.20 -9.34
N TYR A 158 3.58 -10.90 -9.17
CA TYR A 158 4.06 -9.82 -8.30
C TYR A 158 4.27 -8.47 -9.01
N ILE A 159 3.76 -8.31 -10.23
CA ILE A 159 3.97 -7.10 -11.04
C ILE A 159 3.48 -5.86 -10.27
N GLU A 160 2.24 -5.88 -9.77
CA GLU A 160 1.64 -4.77 -9.03
C GLU A 160 2.40 -4.45 -7.74
N PRO A 161 2.68 -5.40 -6.81
CA PRO A 161 3.48 -5.12 -5.62
C PRO A 161 4.82 -4.46 -5.92
N VAL A 162 5.58 -4.98 -6.89
CA VAL A 162 6.90 -4.46 -7.21
C VAL A 162 6.81 -3.09 -7.89
N PHE A 163 5.79 -2.90 -8.75
CA PHE A 163 5.50 -1.60 -9.34
C PHE A 163 5.19 -0.54 -8.27
N LEU A 164 4.40 -0.88 -7.24
CA LEU A 164 4.11 0.02 -6.11
C LEU A 164 5.37 0.48 -5.39
N VAL A 165 6.29 -0.44 -5.08
CA VAL A 165 7.57 -0.11 -4.42
C VAL A 165 8.33 0.95 -5.23
N VAL A 166 8.44 0.74 -6.54
CA VAL A 166 9.19 1.63 -7.43
C VAL A 166 8.51 3.00 -7.54
N ILE A 167 7.22 3.03 -7.89
CA ILE A 167 6.53 4.28 -8.17
C ILE A 167 6.36 5.14 -6.91
N MET A 168 6.08 4.52 -5.75
CA MET A 168 5.98 5.24 -4.48
C MET A 168 7.34 5.81 -4.05
N THR A 169 8.44 5.05 -4.24
CA THR A 169 9.79 5.54 -3.95
C THR A 169 10.15 6.74 -4.84
N LEU A 170 9.82 6.69 -6.13
CA LEU A 170 10.04 7.81 -7.05
C LEU A 170 9.19 9.03 -6.67
N ALA A 171 7.91 8.79 -6.35
CA ALA A 171 6.94 9.83 -6.03
C ALA A 171 7.22 10.55 -4.69
N SER A 172 7.83 9.87 -3.72
CA SER A 172 8.18 10.45 -2.43
C SER A 172 9.52 11.20 -2.40
N THR A 173 10.23 11.27 -3.53
CA THR A 173 11.50 12.00 -3.59
C THR A 173 11.29 13.51 -3.46
N LYS A 174 12.20 14.19 -2.75
CA LYS A 174 12.15 15.65 -2.56
C LYS A 174 12.03 16.44 -3.88
N PRO A 175 12.73 16.09 -4.99
CA PRO A 175 12.57 16.78 -6.27
C PRO A 175 11.15 16.71 -6.85
N VAL A 176 10.47 15.58 -6.71
CA VAL A 176 9.09 15.39 -7.16
C VAL A 176 8.14 16.15 -6.25
N LEU A 177 8.29 16.00 -4.93
CA LEU A 177 7.45 16.70 -3.94
C LEU A 177 7.53 18.22 -4.09
N LYS A 178 8.73 18.81 -4.21
CA LYS A 178 8.90 20.25 -4.44
C LYS A 178 8.28 20.73 -5.75
N LEU A 179 8.30 19.91 -6.80
CA LEU A 179 7.61 20.24 -8.05
C LEU A 179 6.10 20.23 -7.86
N SER A 180 5.56 19.17 -7.25
CA SER A 180 4.14 19.05 -6.95
C SER A 180 3.66 20.20 -6.05
N GLU A 181 4.44 20.55 -5.03
CA GLU A 181 4.19 21.69 -4.17
C GLU A 181 4.14 23.00 -4.96
N LYS A 182 5.11 23.27 -5.85
CA LYS A 182 5.06 24.46 -6.71
C LYS A 182 3.80 24.52 -7.57
N ILE A 183 3.41 23.40 -8.18
CA ILE A 183 2.21 23.33 -9.05
C ILE A 183 0.95 23.60 -8.23
N LEU A 184 0.80 22.94 -7.08
CA LEU A 184 -0.36 23.12 -6.20
C LEU A 184 -0.37 24.51 -5.55
N GLY A 185 0.81 25.05 -5.25
CA GLY A 185 1.03 26.38 -4.69
C GLY A 185 0.49 27.50 -5.59
N VAL A 186 0.56 27.34 -6.92
CA VAL A 186 -0.06 28.29 -7.85
C VAL A 186 -1.57 28.43 -7.61
N VAL A 187 -2.26 27.31 -7.35
CA VAL A 187 -3.70 27.32 -7.08
C VAL A 187 -3.99 27.74 -5.64
N ALA A 188 -3.18 27.29 -4.68
CA ALA A 188 -3.28 27.72 -3.28
C ALA A 188 -3.05 29.24 -3.12
N GLY A 189 -2.25 29.85 -4.01
CA GLY A 189 -2.01 31.28 -4.07
C GLY A 189 -3.27 32.11 -4.32
N LEU A 190 -4.28 31.56 -5.00
CA LEU A 190 -5.59 32.21 -5.17
C LEU A 190 -6.31 32.41 -3.82
N GLY A 191 -6.02 31.58 -2.83
CA GLY A 191 -6.53 31.67 -1.45
C GLY A 191 -5.49 32.20 -0.46
N GLY A 192 -4.49 32.95 -0.94
CA GLY A 192 -3.47 33.60 -0.10
C GLY A 192 -2.51 32.63 0.58
N HIS A 193 -2.33 31.42 0.04
CA HIS A 193 -1.53 30.35 0.65
C HIS A 193 -1.97 29.98 2.09
N SER A 194 -3.25 30.20 2.42
CA SER A 194 -3.81 29.78 3.70
C SER A 194 -3.82 28.24 3.82
N PRO A 195 -3.83 27.67 5.05
CA PRO A 195 -3.96 26.22 5.23
C PRO A 195 -5.19 25.63 4.54
N ALA A 196 -6.30 26.37 4.53
CA ALA A 196 -7.50 25.99 3.81
C ALA A 196 -7.32 25.98 2.28
N ALA A 197 -6.56 26.93 1.72
CA ALA A 197 -6.27 26.99 0.30
C ALA A 197 -5.36 25.83 -0.14
N TRP A 198 -4.35 25.50 0.67
CA TRP A 198 -3.53 24.31 0.49
C TRP A 198 -4.35 23.03 0.58
N TRP A 199 -5.18 22.90 1.61
CA TRP A 199 -6.08 21.75 1.81
C TRP A 199 -6.99 21.54 0.60
N LEU A 200 -7.66 22.59 0.10
CA LEU A 200 -8.49 22.52 -1.09
C LEU A 200 -7.69 22.19 -2.36
N SER A 201 -6.50 22.77 -2.52
CA SER A 201 -5.65 22.54 -3.69
C SER A 201 -5.15 21.10 -3.74
N ILE A 202 -4.67 20.57 -2.61
CA ILE A 202 -4.20 19.18 -2.51
C ILE A 202 -5.35 18.22 -2.77
N LEU A 203 -6.48 18.36 -2.07
CA LEU A 203 -7.61 17.44 -2.21
C LEU A 203 -8.35 17.53 -3.55
N THR A 204 -8.07 18.54 -4.39
CA THR A 204 -8.69 18.67 -5.71
C THR A 204 -7.73 18.27 -6.82
N ILE A 205 -6.52 18.84 -6.83
CA ILE A 205 -5.60 18.73 -7.96
C ILE A 205 -4.85 17.41 -7.94
N ALA A 206 -4.28 17.03 -6.79
CA ALA A 206 -3.45 15.84 -6.73
C ALA A 206 -4.24 14.54 -7.04
N PRO A 207 -5.48 14.36 -6.57
CA PRO A 207 -6.34 13.26 -7.02
C PRO A 207 -6.59 13.23 -8.53
N MET A 208 -6.73 14.39 -9.18
CA MET A 208 -6.88 14.45 -10.63
C MET A 208 -5.59 14.06 -11.37
N LEU A 209 -4.43 14.39 -10.80
CA LEU A 209 -3.13 13.99 -11.32
C LEU A 209 -2.88 12.48 -11.20
N GLY A 210 -3.58 11.78 -10.29
CA GLY A 210 -3.53 10.32 -10.17
C GLY A 210 -3.89 9.59 -11.46
N SER A 211 -4.74 10.21 -12.29
CA SER A 211 -5.10 9.65 -13.60
C SER A 211 -4.00 9.73 -14.67
N PHE A 212 -2.98 10.57 -14.45
CA PHE A 212 -1.86 10.78 -15.38
C PHE A 212 -0.55 10.16 -14.89
N ILE A 213 -0.41 9.99 -13.57
CA ILE A 213 0.78 9.38 -12.96
C ILE A 213 0.42 7.94 -12.60
N THR A 214 -0.15 7.73 -11.42
CA THR A 214 -0.87 6.52 -10.96
C THR A 214 -1.53 6.88 -9.61
N GLU A 215 -2.55 6.11 -9.19
CA GLU A 215 -3.19 6.32 -7.89
C GLU A 215 -2.22 6.26 -6.68
N PRO A 216 -1.30 5.27 -6.58
CA PRO A 216 -0.35 5.18 -5.48
C PRO A 216 0.62 6.36 -5.42
N ALA A 217 1.09 6.85 -6.58
CA ALA A 217 1.95 8.02 -6.66
C ALA A 217 1.22 9.29 -6.21
N ALA A 218 0.02 9.52 -6.73
CA ALA A 218 -0.79 10.67 -6.33
C ALA A 218 -1.18 10.63 -4.86
N MET A 219 -1.49 9.45 -4.32
CA MET A 219 -1.74 9.25 -2.89
C MET A 219 -0.52 9.64 -2.06
N THR A 220 0.65 9.13 -2.43
CA THR A 220 1.92 9.40 -1.73
C THR A 220 2.23 10.90 -1.69
N ILE A 221 2.16 11.57 -2.85
CA ILE A 221 2.39 13.01 -2.96
C ILE A 221 1.37 13.79 -2.12
N SER A 222 0.08 13.45 -2.23
CA SER A 222 -0.98 14.14 -1.49
C SER A 222 -0.83 13.99 0.01
N ALA A 223 -0.52 12.77 0.49
CA ALA A 223 -0.35 12.48 1.90
C ALA A 223 0.86 13.21 2.49
N LEU A 224 1.99 13.23 1.79
CA LEU A 224 3.19 13.95 2.22
C LEU A 224 2.96 15.46 2.23
N LEU A 225 2.34 16.02 1.19
CA LEU A 225 2.00 17.44 1.16
C LEU A 225 0.97 17.82 2.24
N LEU A 226 -0.04 16.99 2.49
CA LEU A 226 -0.97 17.20 3.61
C LEU A 226 -0.26 17.10 4.95
N SER A 227 0.72 16.18 5.10
CA SER A 227 1.50 16.05 6.32
C SER A 227 2.10 17.41 6.70
N HIS A 228 2.86 18.00 5.77
CA HIS A 228 3.58 19.25 6.02
C HIS A 228 2.69 20.50 6.02
N GLN A 229 1.73 20.59 5.10
CA GLN A 229 0.91 21.81 4.94
C GLN A 229 -0.30 21.86 5.87
N PHE A 230 -0.68 20.74 6.48
CA PHE A 230 -1.93 20.63 7.24
C PHE A 230 -1.80 19.85 8.55
N TYR A 231 -1.21 18.65 8.56
CA TYR A 231 -1.13 17.85 9.80
C TYR A 231 -0.12 18.39 10.81
N ASP A 232 0.97 19.01 10.35
CA ASP A 232 1.94 19.72 11.21
C ASP A 232 1.27 20.85 12.01
N LEU A 233 0.16 21.41 11.50
CA LEU A 233 -0.66 22.42 12.20
C LEU A 233 -1.59 21.81 13.27
N LYS A 234 -1.54 20.49 13.49
CA LYS A 234 -2.28 19.75 14.51
C LYS A 234 -3.81 19.97 14.43
N PRO A 235 -4.45 19.58 13.31
CA PRO A 235 -5.90 19.70 13.16
C PRO A 235 -6.64 18.88 14.21
N THR A 236 -7.92 19.23 14.46
CA THR A 236 -8.76 18.43 15.35
C THR A 236 -8.89 17.01 14.81
N PRO A 237 -9.04 15.98 15.67
CA PRO A 237 -9.19 14.60 15.21
C PRO A 237 -10.32 14.42 14.18
N ARG A 238 -11.44 15.14 14.36
CA ARG A 238 -12.56 15.09 13.42
C ARG A 238 -12.17 15.58 12.03
N LEU A 239 -11.51 16.73 11.95
CA LEU A 239 -11.03 17.31 10.69
C LEU A 239 -9.90 16.45 10.08
N ALA A 240 -9.02 15.88 10.90
CA ALA A 240 -7.97 14.95 10.48
C ALA A 240 -8.53 13.71 9.77
N TYR A 241 -9.47 12.99 10.41
CA TYR A 241 -10.09 11.80 9.80
C TYR A 241 -10.96 12.13 8.60
N ALA A 242 -11.70 13.25 8.64
CA ALA A 242 -12.48 13.74 7.51
C ALA A 242 -11.60 14.03 6.29
N THR A 243 -10.41 14.59 6.50
CA THR A 243 -9.45 14.93 5.44
C THR A 243 -8.87 13.68 4.78
N ILE A 244 -8.37 12.71 5.55
CA ILE A 244 -7.86 11.45 4.99
C ILE A 244 -8.96 10.66 4.28
N GLY A 245 -10.16 10.58 4.87
CA GLY A 245 -11.29 9.90 4.24
C GLY A 245 -11.68 10.55 2.91
N LEU A 246 -11.75 11.87 2.87
CA LEU A 246 -12.02 12.62 1.64
C LEU A 246 -10.89 12.47 0.62
N LEU A 247 -9.63 12.46 1.04
CA LEU A 247 -8.49 12.21 0.16
C LEU A 247 -8.61 10.85 -0.54
N PHE A 248 -8.88 9.77 0.21
CA PHE A 248 -8.99 8.43 -0.37
C PHE A 248 -10.14 8.32 -1.36
N VAL A 249 -11.30 8.91 -1.04
CA VAL A 249 -12.43 8.96 -1.98
C VAL A 249 -12.06 9.75 -3.22
N ASN A 250 -11.42 10.92 -3.06
CA ASN A 250 -11.04 11.75 -4.20
C ASN A 250 -10.02 11.06 -5.10
N ILE A 251 -9.01 10.38 -4.54
CA ILE A 251 -8.01 9.62 -5.33
C ILE A 251 -8.70 8.53 -6.14
N SER A 252 -9.57 7.75 -5.50
CA SER A 252 -10.32 6.67 -6.15
C SER A 252 -11.21 7.19 -7.28
N VAL A 253 -11.98 8.26 -7.03
CA VAL A 253 -12.83 8.88 -8.05
C VAL A 253 -12.00 9.56 -9.14
N GLY A 254 -10.87 10.16 -8.77
CA GLY A 254 -9.99 10.89 -9.67
C GLY A 254 -9.29 10.02 -10.70
N GLY A 255 -9.04 8.74 -10.38
CA GLY A 255 -8.52 7.75 -11.33
C GLY A 255 -9.40 7.54 -12.57
N THR A 256 -10.69 7.89 -12.52
CA THR A 256 -11.63 7.65 -13.63
C THR A 256 -11.53 8.66 -14.79
N VAL A 257 -10.61 9.63 -14.74
CA VAL A 257 -10.42 10.61 -15.82
C VAL A 257 -9.77 9.96 -17.05
N THR A 258 -8.92 8.95 -16.87
CA THR A 258 -8.25 8.21 -17.94
C THR A 258 -8.52 6.70 -17.79
N HIS A 259 -8.23 5.91 -18.83
CA HIS A 259 -8.38 4.45 -18.77
C HIS A 259 -7.15 3.74 -18.19
N PHE A 260 -6.09 4.48 -17.86
CA PHE A 260 -4.83 3.94 -17.35
C PHE A 260 -4.74 3.89 -15.83
N ALA A 261 -5.58 4.67 -15.12
CA ALA A 261 -5.39 4.86 -13.69
C ALA A 261 -6.04 3.78 -12.82
N ALA A 262 -7.24 3.35 -13.20
CA ALA A 262 -8.03 2.43 -12.40
C ALA A 262 -8.05 1.03 -13.05
N PRO A 263 -7.55 -0.03 -12.39
CA PRO A 263 -7.55 -1.39 -12.94
C PRO A 263 -8.92 -1.87 -13.46
N PRO A 264 -10.06 -1.64 -12.76
CA PRO A 264 -11.37 -2.04 -13.28
C PRO A 264 -11.74 -1.38 -14.60
N VAL A 265 -11.29 -0.14 -14.82
CA VAL A 265 -11.49 0.60 -16.08
C VAL A 265 -10.65 -0.02 -17.19
N LEU A 266 -9.37 -0.29 -16.91
CA LEU A 266 -8.47 -0.94 -17.87
C LEU A 266 -8.96 -2.34 -18.28
N MET A 267 -9.46 -3.12 -17.33
CA MET A 267 -9.98 -4.47 -17.56
C MET A 267 -11.16 -4.52 -18.55
N VAL A 268 -11.95 -3.46 -18.63
CA VAL A 268 -13.12 -3.39 -19.53
C VAL A 268 -12.90 -2.42 -20.69
N ALA A 269 -11.84 -1.62 -20.68
CA ALA A 269 -11.63 -0.56 -21.66
C ALA A 269 -11.55 -1.10 -23.10
N GLU A 270 -10.85 -2.22 -23.32
CA GLU A 270 -10.77 -2.85 -24.64
C GLU A 270 -12.13 -3.39 -25.08
N SER A 271 -12.82 -4.12 -24.20
CA SER A 271 -14.12 -4.73 -24.49
C SER A 271 -15.22 -3.71 -24.80
N TRP A 272 -15.13 -2.51 -24.21
CA TRP A 272 -16.13 -1.45 -24.35
C TRP A 272 -15.64 -0.24 -25.17
N GLY A 273 -14.43 -0.30 -25.71
CA GLY A 273 -13.83 0.80 -26.48
C GLY A 273 -13.65 2.10 -25.70
N TRP A 274 -13.40 2.03 -24.39
CA TRP A 274 -13.22 3.21 -23.53
C TRP A 274 -11.85 3.84 -23.75
N THR A 275 -11.74 4.60 -24.84
CA THR A 275 -10.55 5.39 -25.15
C THR A 275 -10.34 6.51 -24.13
N LEU A 276 -9.15 7.12 -24.14
CA LEU A 276 -8.83 8.30 -23.31
C LEU A 276 -9.86 9.42 -23.47
N GLY A 277 -10.27 9.70 -24.71
CA GLY A 277 -11.28 10.72 -25.01
C GLY A 277 -12.64 10.37 -24.42
N PHE A 278 -13.06 9.10 -24.56
CA PHE A 278 -14.34 8.63 -24.01
C PHE A 278 -14.39 8.76 -22.48
N MET A 279 -13.34 8.33 -21.79
CA MET A 279 -13.26 8.44 -20.33
C MET A 279 -13.38 9.90 -19.87
N ALA A 280 -12.62 10.80 -20.51
CA ALA A 280 -12.63 12.22 -20.16
C ALA A 280 -14.02 12.87 -20.39
N THR A 281 -14.70 12.58 -21.51
CA THR A 281 -15.98 13.21 -21.86
C THR A 281 -17.19 12.63 -21.12
N HIS A 282 -17.13 11.36 -20.69
CA HIS A 282 -18.25 10.71 -20.01
C HIS A 282 -18.11 10.61 -18.49
N PHE A 283 -16.90 10.41 -17.98
CA PHE A 283 -16.63 10.19 -16.55
C PHE A 283 -15.79 11.30 -15.93
N GLY A 284 -14.72 11.74 -16.61
CA GLY A 284 -13.71 12.64 -16.04
C GLY A 284 -14.27 13.96 -15.48
N TRP A 285 -15.16 14.65 -16.21
CA TRP A 285 -15.75 15.89 -15.71
C TRP A 285 -16.72 15.67 -14.54
N LYS A 286 -17.39 14.51 -14.48
CA LYS A 286 -18.27 14.15 -13.35
C LYS A 286 -17.45 13.83 -12.11
N ALA A 287 -16.30 13.17 -12.28
CA ALA A 287 -15.34 12.93 -11.23
C ALA A 287 -14.82 14.25 -10.65
N LEU A 288 -14.37 15.17 -11.52
CA LEU A 288 -13.94 16.51 -11.11
C LEU A 288 -15.05 17.26 -10.36
N LEU A 289 -16.28 17.26 -10.90
CA LEU A 289 -17.41 17.93 -10.27
C LEU A 289 -17.73 17.32 -8.90
N GLY A 290 -17.72 15.98 -8.79
CA GLY A 290 -17.94 15.26 -7.53
C GLY A 290 -16.89 15.59 -6.48
N ILE A 291 -15.61 15.65 -6.87
CA ILE A 291 -14.50 16.06 -6.00
C ILE A 291 -14.70 17.51 -5.54
N VAL A 292 -14.95 18.44 -6.45
CA VAL A 292 -15.16 19.86 -6.12
C VAL A 292 -16.34 20.04 -5.17
N ILE A 293 -17.48 19.41 -5.45
CA ILE A 293 -18.68 19.49 -4.60
C ILE A 293 -18.37 18.91 -3.21
N SER A 294 -17.73 17.74 -3.13
CA SER A 294 -17.38 17.10 -1.86
C SER A 294 -16.43 17.97 -1.04
N ASN A 295 -15.39 18.51 -1.68
CA ASN A 295 -14.42 19.40 -1.06
C ASN A 295 -15.07 20.69 -0.53
N VAL A 296 -15.98 21.28 -1.30
CA VAL A 296 -16.74 22.48 -0.87
C VAL A 296 -17.63 22.17 0.31
N ILE A 297 -18.36 21.04 0.30
CA ILE A 297 -19.22 20.64 1.43
C ILE A 297 -18.38 20.47 2.69
N TYR A 298 -17.28 19.72 2.62
CA TYR A 298 -16.39 19.51 3.76
C TYR A 298 -15.75 20.82 4.24
N TYR A 299 -15.32 21.67 3.32
CA TYR A 299 -14.81 23.00 3.65
C TYR A 299 -15.85 23.81 4.42
N LEU A 300 -17.12 23.84 3.98
CA LEU A 300 -18.19 24.59 4.66
C LEU A 300 -18.49 24.03 6.06
N VAL A 301 -18.48 22.70 6.22
CA VAL A 301 -18.70 22.02 7.51
C VAL A 301 -17.56 22.34 8.48
N PHE A 302 -16.31 22.29 8.02
CA PHE A 302 -15.11 22.46 8.86
C PHE A 302 -14.48 23.85 8.77
N ARG A 303 -15.15 24.85 8.19
CA ARG A 303 -14.58 26.19 7.94
C ARG A 303 -14.00 26.85 9.18
N LYS A 304 -14.60 26.61 10.35
CA LYS A 304 -14.15 27.18 11.62
C LYS A 304 -12.86 26.52 12.11
N ASP A 305 -12.79 25.19 11.99
CA ASP A 305 -11.63 24.41 12.38
C ASP A 305 -10.45 24.72 11.44
N LEU A 306 -10.72 24.83 10.13
CA LEU A 306 -9.72 25.23 9.13
C LEU A 306 -9.21 26.66 9.36
N ALA A 307 -10.09 27.59 9.70
CA ALA A 307 -9.70 28.97 10.01
C ALA A 307 -8.92 29.10 11.33
N ALA A 308 -9.04 28.12 12.23
CA ALA A 308 -8.30 28.07 13.48
C ALA A 308 -6.86 27.55 13.30
N LEU A 309 -6.55 26.92 12.16
CA LEU A 309 -5.19 26.50 11.82
C LEU A 309 -4.33 27.74 11.57
N LYS A 310 -3.34 27.95 12.42
CA LYS A 310 -2.37 29.03 12.27
C LYS A 310 -1.11 28.47 11.65
N PRO A 311 -0.60 29.07 10.55
CA PRO A 311 0.74 28.78 10.06
C PRO A 311 1.72 28.97 11.21
N GLN A 312 2.62 28.02 11.40
CA GLN A 312 3.62 28.13 12.45
C GLN A 312 4.61 29.24 12.08
N GLU A 313 4.67 30.32 12.87
CA GLU A 313 5.67 31.39 12.66
C GLU A 313 7.07 30.79 12.79
N GLY A 314 7.84 30.81 11.69
CA GLY A 314 9.22 30.30 11.65
C GLY A 314 9.47 29.07 10.78
N SER A 315 8.46 28.48 10.14
CA SER A 315 8.67 27.43 9.12
C SER A 315 9.01 28.04 7.74
N SER A 316 9.88 29.06 7.71
CA SER A 316 10.62 29.33 6.48
C SER A 316 11.56 28.16 6.33
N ASP A 317 11.15 27.19 5.52
CA ASP A 317 11.90 25.99 5.22
C ASP A 317 13.33 26.43 4.85
N GLY A 318 14.26 26.19 5.79
CA GLY A 318 15.65 26.64 5.77
C GLY A 318 16.45 25.77 4.81
N ASP A 319 15.99 25.73 3.57
CA ASP A 319 16.39 24.78 2.56
C ASP A 319 16.71 25.60 1.30
N GLU A 320 17.66 26.54 1.49
CA GLU A 320 18.08 27.61 0.57
C GLU A 320 18.64 27.10 -0.77
N GLU A 321 18.91 25.80 -0.92
CA GLU A 321 19.26 25.21 -2.21
C GLU A 321 18.04 24.55 -2.86
N GLY A 322 17.39 25.30 -3.75
CA GLY A 322 16.42 24.75 -4.68
C GLY A 322 17.03 23.61 -5.48
N THR A 323 16.28 22.50 -5.61
CA THR A 323 16.68 21.37 -6.45
C THR A 323 16.89 21.84 -7.90
N PRO A 324 18.06 21.56 -8.51
CA PRO A 324 18.30 21.85 -9.92
C PRO A 324 17.24 21.22 -10.83
N VAL A 325 16.71 21.98 -11.78
CA VAL A 325 15.62 21.55 -12.67
C VAL A 325 15.96 20.25 -13.42
N TRP A 326 17.21 20.08 -13.84
CA TRP A 326 17.64 18.87 -14.54
C TRP A 326 17.51 17.60 -13.67
N ILE A 327 17.71 17.70 -12.35
CA ILE A 327 17.53 16.57 -11.42
C ILE A 327 16.06 16.19 -11.37
N THR A 328 15.18 17.17 -11.21
CA THR A 328 13.73 16.94 -11.25
C THR A 328 13.30 16.30 -12.58
N LEU A 329 13.82 16.77 -13.72
CA LEU A 329 13.52 16.18 -15.03
C LEU A 329 13.95 14.70 -15.11
N VAL A 330 15.11 14.34 -14.56
CA VAL A 330 15.56 12.94 -14.50
C VAL A 330 14.60 12.09 -13.65
N HIS A 331 14.11 12.60 -12.52
CA HIS A 331 13.12 11.87 -11.70
C HIS A 331 11.83 11.64 -12.47
N LEU A 332 11.33 12.68 -13.17
CA LEU A 332 10.13 12.56 -13.99
C LEU A 332 10.31 11.59 -15.16
N LEU A 333 11.52 11.53 -15.75
CA LEU A 333 11.85 10.57 -16.81
C LEU A 333 11.77 9.14 -16.28
N PHE A 334 12.37 8.84 -15.12
CA PHE A 334 12.30 7.51 -14.52
C PHE A 334 10.88 7.14 -14.07
N MET A 335 10.10 8.11 -13.60
CA MET A 335 8.69 7.92 -13.28
C MET A 335 7.87 7.58 -14.53
N ALA A 336 8.04 8.35 -15.60
CA ALA A 336 7.37 8.09 -16.88
C ALA A 336 7.81 6.74 -17.47
N TRP A 337 9.11 6.41 -17.43
CA TRP A 337 9.62 5.10 -17.84
C TRP A 337 8.97 3.95 -17.08
N THR A 338 8.83 4.09 -15.76
CA THR A 338 8.19 3.10 -14.89
C THR A 338 6.73 2.89 -15.30
N VAL A 339 5.97 3.96 -15.51
CA VAL A 339 4.56 3.88 -15.93
C VAL A 339 4.42 3.28 -17.33
N LEU A 340 5.25 3.69 -18.29
CA LEU A 340 5.21 3.17 -19.66
C LEU A 340 5.55 1.69 -19.74
N ASN A 341 6.38 1.19 -18.84
CA ASN A 341 6.79 -0.20 -18.77
C ASN A 341 6.10 -0.98 -17.64
N ALA A 342 4.96 -0.51 -17.12
CA ALA A 342 4.32 -1.08 -15.92
C ALA A 342 4.00 -2.59 -16.02
N HIS A 343 3.83 -3.11 -17.24
CA HIS A 343 3.56 -4.53 -17.49
C HIS A 343 4.81 -5.39 -17.68
N GLU A 344 6.01 -4.79 -17.69
CA GLU A 344 7.28 -5.44 -17.99
C GLU A 344 8.27 -5.28 -16.83
N PRO A 345 8.21 -6.14 -15.78
CA PRO A 345 9.04 -6.03 -14.58
C PRO A 345 10.53 -5.83 -14.83
N PRO A 346 11.20 -6.58 -15.72
CA PRO A 346 12.63 -6.39 -15.96
C PRO A 346 12.99 -4.96 -16.39
N LEU A 347 12.12 -4.29 -17.16
CA LEU A 347 12.37 -2.96 -17.70
C LEU A 347 12.22 -1.87 -16.64
N PHE A 348 11.13 -1.89 -15.87
CA PHE A 348 10.93 -0.86 -14.86
C PHE A 348 11.80 -1.08 -13.62
N ILE A 349 12.10 -2.33 -13.24
CA ILE A 349 13.06 -2.65 -12.17
C ILE A 349 14.46 -2.23 -12.60
N GLY A 350 14.88 -2.53 -13.83
CA GLY A 350 16.18 -2.09 -14.35
C GLY A 350 16.31 -0.56 -14.36
N GLY A 351 15.27 0.14 -14.79
CA GLY A 351 15.19 1.60 -14.69
C GLY A 351 15.28 2.11 -13.24
N PHE A 352 14.59 1.47 -12.31
CA PHE A 352 14.64 1.81 -10.90
C PHE A 352 16.03 1.61 -10.27
N LEU A 353 16.71 0.51 -10.56
CA LEU A 353 18.07 0.26 -10.07
C LEU A 353 19.05 1.34 -10.58
N MET A 354 18.89 1.76 -11.83
CA MET A 354 19.66 2.87 -12.39
C MET A 354 19.33 4.20 -11.69
N PHE A 355 18.06 4.44 -11.41
CA PHE A 355 17.61 5.59 -10.63
C PHE A 355 18.22 5.60 -9.22
N LEU A 356 18.30 4.46 -8.52
CA LEU A 356 18.95 4.39 -7.21
C LEU A 356 20.43 4.78 -7.30
N GLY A 357 21.15 4.33 -8.34
CA GLY A 357 22.52 4.78 -8.60
C GLY A 357 22.61 6.30 -8.81
N PHE A 358 21.66 6.86 -9.57
CA PHE A 358 21.54 8.30 -9.75
C PHE A 358 21.23 9.05 -8.44
N ALA A 359 20.35 8.50 -7.60
CA ALA A 359 19.97 9.07 -6.31
C ALA A 359 21.16 9.10 -5.34
N VAL A 360 22.02 8.08 -5.36
CA VAL A 360 23.28 8.08 -4.60
C VAL A 360 24.22 9.21 -5.05
N ILE A 361 24.38 9.42 -6.36
CA ILE A 361 25.22 10.50 -6.90
C ILE A 361 24.67 11.88 -6.55
N THR A 362 23.35 12.00 -6.48
CA THR A 362 22.64 13.26 -6.22
C THR A 362 22.08 13.37 -4.80
N GLN A 363 22.63 12.62 -3.84
CA GLN A 363 22.09 12.46 -2.48
C GLN A 363 21.76 13.78 -1.78
N ARG A 364 22.56 14.84 -2.02
CA ARG A 364 22.31 16.21 -1.52
C ARG A 364 20.89 16.73 -1.83
N TYR A 365 20.28 16.27 -2.91
CA TYR A 365 18.99 16.76 -3.41
C TYR A 365 17.81 15.78 -3.20
N GLN A 366 18.07 14.56 -2.71
CA GLN A 366 17.07 13.49 -2.63
C GLN A 366 16.11 13.62 -1.44
N GLY A 367 16.56 14.26 -0.35
CA GLY A 367 15.86 14.20 0.94
C GLY A 367 15.83 12.78 1.50
N GLU A 368 15.05 12.55 2.55
CA GLU A 368 14.78 11.20 3.04
C GLU A 368 13.81 10.50 2.08
N SER A 369 14.34 9.70 1.15
CA SER A 369 13.50 8.87 0.28
C SER A 369 12.78 7.80 1.11
N SER A 370 11.45 7.66 0.95
CA SER A 370 10.64 6.75 1.76
C SER A 370 10.71 5.27 1.33
N LEU A 371 11.88 4.79 0.86
CA LEU A 371 12.06 3.42 0.37
C LEU A 371 11.53 2.38 1.38
N LYS A 372 11.79 2.58 2.68
CA LYS A 372 11.26 1.71 3.73
C LYS A 372 9.73 1.61 3.68
N ALA A 373 9.03 2.73 3.62
CA ALA A 373 7.56 2.76 3.57
C ALA A 373 7.05 2.12 2.27
N ALA A 374 7.67 2.43 1.12
CA ALA A 374 7.30 1.85 -0.16
C ALA A 374 7.49 0.32 -0.18
N VAL A 375 8.59 -0.19 0.39
CA VAL A 375 8.87 -1.62 0.52
C VAL A 375 7.87 -2.31 1.45
N LEU A 376 7.50 -1.69 2.58
CA LEU A 376 6.49 -2.24 3.47
C LEU A 376 5.12 -2.35 2.78
N VAL A 377 4.68 -1.32 2.07
CA VAL A 377 3.43 -1.36 1.29
C VAL A 377 3.49 -2.40 0.17
N GLY A 378 4.63 -2.52 -0.51
CA GLY A 378 4.86 -3.59 -1.49
C GLY A 378 4.80 -4.99 -0.87
N PHE A 379 5.37 -5.17 0.34
CA PHE A 379 5.33 -6.42 1.09
C PHE A 379 3.90 -6.78 1.50
N PHE A 380 3.12 -5.80 1.95
CA PHE A 380 1.70 -5.97 2.23
C PHE A 380 0.94 -6.51 1.02
N LEU A 381 1.08 -5.84 -0.14
CA LEU A 381 0.37 -6.24 -1.34
C LEU A 381 0.86 -7.59 -1.86
N ALA A 382 2.17 -7.85 -1.83
CA ALA A 382 2.74 -9.13 -2.24
C ALA A 382 2.30 -10.29 -1.34
N GLY A 383 1.99 -10.04 -0.06
CA GLY A 383 1.42 -11.05 0.83
C GLY A 383 -0.10 -11.21 0.68
N LEU A 384 -0.79 -10.19 0.17
CA LEU A 384 -2.23 -10.21 -0.09
C LEU A 384 -2.58 -10.99 -1.36
N VAL A 385 -1.77 -10.83 -2.40
CA VAL A 385 -1.83 -11.57 -3.67
C VAL A 385 -1.34 -12.99 -3.46
#